data_AF-A0A356ZW44-F1
#
_entry.id   AF-A0A356ZW44-F1
#
_cell.length_a   1.000
_cell.length_b   1.000
_cell.length_c   1.000
_cell.angle_alpha   90.00
_cell.angle_beta   90.00
_cell.angle_gamma   90.00
#
_symmetry.space_group_name_H-M   'P 1'
#
loop_
_entity.id
_entity.type
_entity.pdbx_description
1 polymer ?
#
loop_
_entity_poly.entity_id
_entity_poly.type
_entity_poly.pdbx_seq_one_letter_code
_entity_poly.pdbx_strand_id
1 'polypeptide(L)' 'QFFICHGPQPHLDGVHTVFGRVVEGFDVLDKIRQGDHMIHVTIQEDPQTEK' A
#
# COMPACT_ATOMS: atom_id res chain seq x y z
N GLN A 1 -9.76 -2.41 -7.51
CA GLN A 1 -8.72 -1.37 -7.63
C GLN A 1 -8.41 -0.88 -6.22
N PHE A 2 -7.17 -0.47 -5.97
CA PHE A 2 -6.75 0.08 -4.68
C PHE A 2 -5.76 1.22 -4.88
N PHE A 3 -5.50 1.97 -3.82
CA PHE A 3 -4.61 3.11 -3.82
C PHE A 3 -3.52 2.91 -2.77
N ILE A 4 -2.33 3.47 -3.04
CA ILE A 4 -1.25 3.58 -2.07
C ILE A 4 -0.96 5.07 -1.91
N CYS A 5 -1.09 5.57 -0.68
CA CYS A 5 -0.79 6.96 -0.37
C CYS A 5 0.70 7.11 -0.06
N HIS A 6 1.39 8.01 -0.77
CA HIS A 6 2.79 8.37 -0.47
C HIS A 6 2.94 9.21 0.82
N GLY A 7 1.83 9.70 1.36
CA GLY A 7 1.75 10.46 2.58
C GLY A 7 0.30 10.69 3.02
N PRO A 8 0.05 11.39 4.13
CA PRO A 8 -1.30 11.65 4.62
C PRO A 8 -2.17 12.40 3.60
N GLN A 9 -3.40 11.93 3.38
CA GLN A 9 -4.37 12.55 2.48
C GLN A 9 -5.72 12.73 3.19
N PRO A 10 -5.88 13.76 4.05
CA PRO A 10 -7.05 13.90 4.92
C PRO A 10 -8.39 13.99 4.19
N HIS A 11 -8.38 14.43 2.93
CA HIS A 11 -9.60 14.52 2.12
C HIS A 11 -10.10 13.14 1.62
N LEU A 12 -9.32 12.07 1.79
CA LEU A 12 -9.71 10.70 1.48
C LEU A 12 -10.23 9.94 2.70
N ASP A 13 -10.12 10.53 3.90
CA ASP A 13 -10.55 9.91 5.15
C ASP A 13 -12.06 9.66 5.13
N GLY A 14 -12.47 8.41 5.31
CA GLY A 14 -13.87 7.99 5.24
C GLY A 14 -14.47 7.90 3.82
N VAL A 15 -13.72 8.28 2.78
CA VAL A 15 -14.14 8.13 1.36
C VAL A 15 -13.79 6.74 0.83
N HIS A 16 -12.67 6.18 1.29
CA HIS A 16 -12.22 4.83 0.93
C HIS A 16 -12.00 3.96 2.17
N THR A 17 -12.29 2.67 2.05
CA THR A 17 -12.02 1.69 3.11
C THR A 17 -10.54 1.34 3.13
N VAL A 18 -9.85 1.70 4.20
CA VAL A 18 -8.46 1.32 4.44
C VAL A 18 -8.41 -0.14 4.87
N PHE A 19 -7.66 -0.97 4.13
CA PHE A 19 -7.50 -2.41 4.42
C PHE A 19 -6.06 -2.82 4.73
N GLY A 20 -5.10 -1.88 4.67
CA GLY A 20 -3.69 -2.16 4.94
C GLY A 20 -2.84 -0.89 4.96
N ARG A 21 -1.57 -1.05 5.34
CA ARG A 21 -0.56 0.01 5.35
C ARG A 21 0.76 -0.51 4.79
N VAL A 22 1.53 0.35 4.14
CA VAL A 22 2.90 0.03 3.73
C VAL A 22 3.76 -0.11 4.98
N VAL A 23 4.41 -1.25 5.15
CA VAL A 23 5.32 -1.52 6.28
C VAL A 23 6.78 -1.36 5.90
N GLU A 24 7.13 -1.59 4.63
CA GLU A 24 8.49 -1.51 4.07
C GLU A 24 8.45 -1.06 2.59
N GLY A 25 9.58 -0.62 2.04
CA GLY A 25 9.71 -0.28 0.61
C GLY A 25 9.28 1.14 0.22
N PHE A 26 9.33 2.10 1.15
CA PHE A 26 9.02 3.51 0.85
C PHE A 26 9.93 4.13 -0.23
N ASP A 27 11.18 3.69 -0.34
CA ASP A 27 12.10 4.12 -1.38
C ASP A 27 11.70 3.65 -2.79
N VAL A 28 10.99 2.53 -2.88
CA VAL A 28 10.38 2.03 -4.11
C VAL A 28 9.12 2.81 -4.43
N LEU A 29 8.28 3.06 -3.41
CA LEU A 29 7.06 3.85 -3.54
C LEU A 29 7.36 5.21 -4.18
N ASP A 30 8.38 5.92 -3.71
CA ASP A 30 8.78 7.24 -4.24
C ASP A 30 9.31 7.21 -5.68
N LYS A 31 9.69 6.05 -6.21
CA LYS A 31 10.21 5.90 -7.58
C LYS A 31 9.13 5.51 -8.60
N ILE A 32 7.93 5.14 -8.16
CA ILE A 32 6.84 4.71 -9.06
C ILE A 32 6.45 5.86 -10.00
N ARG A 33 6.29 5.53 -11.28
CA ARG A 33 5.89 6.47 -12.33
C ARG A 33 4.57 6.06 -12.95
N GLN A 34 3.92 7.05 -13.57
CA GLN A 34 2.68 6.80 -14.31
C GLN A 34 2.94 5.78 -15.43
N GLY A 35 2.11 4.74 -15.49
CA GLY A 35 2.24 3.66 -16.47
C GLY A 35 3.07 2.47 -15.98
N ASP A 36 3.63 2.51 -14.77
CA ASP A 36 4.27 1.34 -14.17
C ASP A 36 3.25 0.22 -13.93
N HIS A 37 3.70 -1.02 -14.13
CA HIS A 37 2.86 -2.21 -14.02
C HIS A 37 3.29 -3.09 -12.83
N MET A 38 2.31 -3.54 -12.06
CA MET A 38 2.53 -4.63 -11.10
C MET A 38 2.64 -5.96 -11.86
N ILE A 39 3.81 -6.59 -11.79
CA ILE A 39 4.08 -7.85 -12.49
C ILE A 39 3.64 -9.08 -11.68
N HIS A 40 3.79 -9.02 -10.35
CA HIS A 40 3.45 -10.12 -9.45
C HIS A 40 2.97 -9.59 -8.10
N VAL A 41 1.96 -10.24 -7.52
CA VAL A 41 1.42 -9.93 -6.19
C VAL A 41 1.21 -11.25 -5.44
N THR A 42 1.73 -11.32 -4.22
CA THR A 42 1.60 -12.50 -3.34
C THR A 42 0.93 -12.07 -2.03
N ILE A 43 0.01 -12.89 -1.53
CA ILE A 43 -0.59 -12.72 -0.21
C ILE A 43 0.00 -13.79 0.69
N GLN A 44 0.54 -13.39 1.83
CA GLN A 44 1.11 -14.26 2.84
C GLN A 44 0.44 -13.98 4.18
N GLU A 45 0.26 -15.01 4.99
CA GLU A 45 -0.16 -14.83 6.38
C GLU A 45 0.97 -14.18 7.16
N ASP A 46 0.63 -13.22 8.02
CA ASP A 46 1.63 -12.54 8.84
C ASP A 46 2.08 -13.47 9.98
N PRO A 47 3.36 -13.89 10.02
CA PRO A 47 3.88 -14.75 11.09
C PRO A 47 3.82 -14.10 12.48
N GLN A 48 3.62 -12.77 12.57
CA GLN A 48 3.58 -12.04 13.84
C GLN A 48 2.19 -12.01 14.51
N THR A 49 1.15 -12.56 13.89
CA THR A 49 -0.22 -12.55 14.44
C THR A 49 -0.45 -13.60 15.54
N GLU A 50 0.54 -14.45 15.84
CA GLU A 50 0.43 -15.56 16.79
C GLU A 50 0.98 -15.27 18.21
N LYS A 51 0.84 -14.03 18.70
CA LYS A 51 1.14 -13.68 20.10
C LYS A 51 -0.11 -13.30 20.89
#